data_AF-A0A150P5T2-F1
#
_entry.id   AF-A0A150P5T2-F1
#
_cell.length_a   1.000
_cell.length_b   1.000
_cell.length_c   1.000
_cell.angle_alpha   90.00
_cell.angle_beta   90.00
_cell.angle_gamma   90.00
#
_symmetry.space_group_name_H-M   'P 1'
#
loop_
_entity.id
_entity.type
_entity.pdbx_description
1 polymer ?
#
loop_
_entity_poly.entity_id
_entity_poly.type
_entity_poly.pdbx_seq_one_letter_code
_entity_poly.pdbx_strand_id
1 'polypeptide(L)'
;MNRVVCYCDDCQAFLHHVGRADLLDEHGGSDIVQVAPAAISFDRGSEHIAALRLTPKAIYRWYAGCCKTPLGNTATPRLPFVGIVTELFQRAPGARPLDEVFGAPRGRVFGKFAVGEPPPGSVRPSVRLIARTVGKLLGWKLRGAAWPHPFFVRESGEPKYPITVLSTAEREALRPLCGPRAARA
;
A
#
# COMPACT_ATOMS: atom_id res chain seq x y z
N MET A 1 5.28 -13.24 -3.43
CA MET A 1 4.95 -12.13 -2.51
C MET A 1 6.19 -11.59 -1.80
N ASN A 2 6.22 -10.37 -1.28
CA ASN A 2 7.27 -9.82 -0.39
C ASN A 2 6.58 -9.02 0.74
N ARG A 3 7.03 -9.09 2.00
CA ARG A 3 6.42 -8.31 3.11
C ARG A 3 7.40 -7.27 3.63
N VAL A 4 6.96 -6.02 3.78
CA VAL A 4 7.76 -4.89 4.26
C VAL A 4 6.91 -3.97 5.12
N VAL A 5 7.53 -3.19 6.00
CA VAL A 5 6.86 -2.06 6.67
C VAL A 5 7.30 -0.76 6.03
N CYS A 6 6.34 0.07 5.63
CA CYS A 6 6.57 1.34 4.94
C CYS A 6 6.19 2.51 5.85
N TYR A 7 7.16 3.37 6.12
CA TYR A 7 7.03 4.53 7.02
C TYR A 7 6.81 5.84 6.27
N CYS A 8 6.52 5.84 4.96
CA CYS A 8 6.33 7.11 4.26
C CYS A 8 5.11 7.88 4.76
N ASP A 9 5.27 9.20 4.80
CA ASP A 9 4.22 10.17 5.10
C ASP A 9 3.01 10.02 4.19
N ASP A 10 3.17 9.61 2.92
CA ASP A 10 2.03 9.32 2.05
C ASP A 10 1.18 8.12 2.52
N CYS A 11 1.78 7.08 3.11
CA CYS A 11 1.03 5.95 3.65
C CYS A 11 0.26 6.35 4.91
N GLN A 12 0.88 7.16 5.76
CA GLN A 12 0.25 7.76 6.94
C GLN A 12 -0.91 8.66 6.52
N ALA A 13 -0.68 9.62 5.61
CA ALA A 13 -1.68 10.57 5.13
C ALA A 13 -2.90 9.87 4.53
N PHE A 14 -2.69 8.80 3.77
CA PHE A 14 -3.79 8.00 3.25
C PHE A 14 -4.63 7.38 4.36
N LEU A 15 -4.01 6.72 5.33
CA LEU A 15 -4.73 6.06 6.42
C LEU A 15 -5.42 7.07 7.34
N HIS A 16 -4.81 8.22 7.61
CA HIS A 16 -5.50 9.32 8.29
C HIS A 16 -6.71 9.82 7.49
N HIS A 17 -6.56 10.05 6.18
CA HIS A 17 -7.64 10.56 5.33
C HIS A 17 -8.84 9.60 5.27
N VAL A 18 -8.60 8.29 5.15
CA VAL A 18 -9.70 7.31 5.10
C VAL A 18 -10.21 6.90 6.48
N GLY A 19 -9.72 7.52 7.57
CA GLY A 19 -10.15 7.22 8.94
C GLY A 19 -9.70 5.84 9.42
N ARG A 20 -8.57 5.33 8.90
CA ARG A 20 -7.99 4.03 9.23
C ARG A 20 -6.57 4.11 9.80
N ALA A 21 -6.28 5.19 10.53
CA ALA A 21 -5.00 5.36 11.21
C ALA A 21 -4.74 4.30 12.30
N ASP A 22 -5.78 3.57 12.73
CA ASP A 22 -5.68 2.36 13.57
C ASP A 22 -4.80 1.26 12.96
N LEU A 23 -4.53 1.32 11.64
CA LEU A 23 -3.69 0.36 10.92
C LEU A 23 -2.21 0.74 10.86
N LEU A 24 -1.83 1.88 11.41
CA LEU A 24 -0.43 2.28 11.51
C LEU A 24 0.20 1.67 12.77
N ASP A 25 1.47 1.25 12.67
CA ASP A 25 2.26 0.96 13.87
C ASP A 25 2.58 2.25 14.65
N GLU A 26 3.18 2.12 15.83
CA GLU A 26 3.55 3.23 16.72
C GLU A 26 4.46 4.29 16.07
N HIS A 27 5.14 3.94 14.98
CA HIS A 27 6.04 4.79 14.22
C HIS A 27 5.41 5.26 12.89
N GLY A 28 4.10 5.11 12.71
CA GLY A 28 3.42 5.48 11.46
C GLY A 28 3.74 4.54 10.29
N GLY A 29 4.08 3.28 10.58
CA GLY A 29 4.40 2.26 9.60
C GLY A 29 3.16 1.50 9.13
N SER A 30 3.03 1.34 7.81
CA SER A 30 2.06 0.39 7.22
C SER A 30 2.75 -0.93 6.91
N ASP A 31 2.24 -2.04 7.45
CA ASP A 31 2.70 -3.38 7.11
C ASP A 31 2.05 -3.85 5.79
N ILE A 32 2.89 -4.16 4.81
CA ILE A 32 2.49 -4.31 3.41
C ILE A 32 3.02 -5.62 2.84
N VAL A 33 2.11 -6.40 2.27
CA VAL A 33 2.40 -7.56 1.41
C VAL A 33 2.33 -7.16 -0.06
N GLN A 34 3.43 -7.34 -0.76
CA GLN A 34 3.61 -7.03 -2.17
C GLN A 34 3.38 -8.28 -3.02
N VAL A 35 2.46 -8.21 -3.97
CA VAL A 35 2.09 -9.30 -4.87
C VAL A 35 2.03 -8.83 -6.33
N ALA A 36 1.95 -9.78 -7.26
CA ALA A 36 1.65 -9.46 -8.65
C ALA A 36 0.14 -9.19 -8.79
N PRO A 37 -0.28 -8.27 -9.68
CA PRO A 37 -1.68 -8.01 -9.95
C PRO A 37 -2.50 -9.27 -10.29
N ALA A 38 -1.94 -10.17 -11.10
CA ALA A 38 -2.58 -11.42 -11.51
C ALA A 38 -2.89 -12.39 -10.36
N ALA A 39 -2.38 -12.15 -9.15
CA ALA A 39 -2.67 -12.95 -7.96
C ALA A 39 -3.91 -12.47 -7.19
N ILE A 40 -4.63 -11.45 -7.70
CA ILE A 40 -5.76 -10.82 -7.04
C ILE A 40 -6.97 -10.86 -7.97
N SER A 41 -8.09 -11.36 -7.45
CA SER A 41 -9.42 -11.23 -8.05
C SER A 41 -10.40 -10.69 -6.99
N PHE A 42 -11.49 -10.10 -7.46
CA PHE A 42 -12.62 -9.72 -6.62
C PHE A 42 -13.83 -10.50 -7.08
N ASP A 43 -14.36 -11.36 -6.21
CA ASP A 43 -15.52 -12.18 -6.55
C ASP A 43 -16.84 -11.43 -6.30
N ARG A 44 -16.84 -10.46 -5.37
CA ARG A 44 -17.99 -9.62 -4.96
C ARG A 44 -17.52 -8.25 -4.49
N GLY A 45 -18.44 -7.27 -4.45
CA GLY A 45 -18.21 -5.96 -3.84
C GLY A 45 -17.32 -5.02 -4.67
N SER A 46 -17.11 -5.33 -5.94
CA SER A 46 -16.25 -4.54 -6.83
C SER A 46 -16.80 -3.13 -7.09
N GLU A 47 -18.13 -2.97 -7.03
CA GLU A 47 -18.88 -1.72 -7.11
C GLU A 47 -18.55 -0.75 -5.96
N HIS A 48 -18.00 -1.26 -4.86
CA HIS A 48 -17.56 -0.45 -3.73
C HIS A 48 -16.09 -0.05 -3.81
N ILE A 49 -15.34 -0.49 -4.81
CA ILE A 49 -13.91 -0.15 -4.91
C ILE A 49 -13.77 1.29 -5.39
N ALA A 50 -12.88 2.03 -4.75
CA ALA A 50 -12.46 3.36 -5.14
C ALA A 50 -10.94 3.51 -4.99
N ALA A 51 -10.38 4.56 -5.58
CA ALA A 51 -9.00 4.96 -5.36
C ALA A 51 -8.89 6.39 -4.83
N LEU A 52 -7.92 6.59 -3.96
CA LEU A 52 -7.41 7.90 -3.59
C LEU A 52 -6.03 8.11 -4.24
N ARG A 53 -5.78 9.31 -4.74
CA ARG A 53 -4.44 9.80 -5.05
C ARG A 53 -4.18 11.07 -4.25
N LEU A 54 -3.07 11.12 -3.52
CA LEU A 54 -2.73 12.32 -2.75
C LEU A 54 -2.44 13.49 -3.70
N THR A 55 -1.82 13.22 -4.86
CA THR A 55 -1.58 14.22 -5.91
C THR A 55 -1.95 13.65 -7.27
N PRO A 56 -2.12 14.48 -8.32
CA PRO A 56 -2.39 14.00 -9.68
C PRO A 56 -1.32 13.08 -10.26
N LYS A 57 -0.13 13.00 -9.66
CA LYS A 57 0.97 12.11 -10.08
C LYS A 57 1.31 11.01 -9.06
N ALA A 58 0.69 11.04 -7.87
CA ALA A 58 0.92 10.03 -6.83
C ALA A 58 0.39 8.64 -7.24
N ILE A 59 0.79 7.61 -6.50
CA ILE A 59 0.28 6.26 -6.69
C ILE A 59 -1.23 6.18 -6.43
N TYR A 60 -1.87 5.17 -7.00
CA TYR A 60 -3.26 4.83 -6.68
C TYR A 60 -3.29 4.08 -5.36
N ARG A 61 -4.13 4.53 -4.43
CA ARG A 61 -4.38 3.87 -3.15
C ARG A 61 -5.82 3.38 -3.14
N TRP A 62 -5.99 2.11 -3.47
CA TRP A 62 -7.28 1.44 -3.61
C TRP A 62 -7.84 1.08 -2.24
N TYR A 63 -9.14 1.31 -2.06
CA TYR A 63 -9.86 1.01 -0.83
C TYR A 63 -11.33 0.69 -1.11
N ALA A 64 -11.97 0.01 -0.18
CA ALA A 64 -13.41 -0.21 -0.20
C ALA A 64 -14.12 1.04 0.31
N GLY A 65 -14.91 1.71 -0.54
CA GLY A 65 -15.63 2.94 -0.24
C GLY A 65 -16.62 2.82 0.93
N CYS A 66 -17.22 1.64 1.10
CA CYS A 66 -18.23 1.35 2.12
C CYS A 66 -17.69 1.27 3.55
N CYS A 67 -16.47 0.74 3.75
CA CYS A 67 -15.90 0.50 5.08
C CYS A 67 -14.48 1.04 5.24
N LYS A 68 -13.99 1.76 4.23
CA LYS A 68 -12.66 2.36 4.16
C LYS A 68 -11.49 1.38 4.27
N THR A 69 -11.73 0.08 4.07
CA THR A 69 -10.68 -0.94 4.13
C THR A 69 -9.68 -0.76 2.99
N PRO A 70 -8.37 -0.62 3.26
CA PRO A 70 -7.35 -0.57 2.22
C PRO A 70 -7.29 -1.89 1.44
N LEU A 71 -7.37 -1.81 0.11
CA LEU A 71 -7.33 -2.97 -0.79
C LEU A 71 -6.00 -3.12 -1.51
N GLY A 72 -5.23 -2.03 -1.60
CA GLY A 72 -3.84 -2.06 -2.03
C GLY A 72 -3.41 -0.78 -2.71
N ASN A 73 -2.17 -0.75 -3.22
CA ASN A 73 -1.66 0.38 -3.97
C ASN A 73 -0.92 -0.06 -5.23
N THR A 74 -0.98 0.78 -6.26
CA THR A 74 -0.32 0.57 -7.55
C THR A 74 0.23 1.88 -8.08
N ALA A 75 1.44 1.87 -8.64
CA ALA A 75 2.01 3.07 -9.27
C ALA A 75 1.50 3.26 -10.71
N THR A 76 1.47 2.18 -11.50
CA THR A 76 1.05 2.16 -12.90
C THR A 76 0.60 0.76 -13.29
N PRO A 77 -0.37 0.59 -14.21
CA PRO A 77 -0.81 -0.73 -14.68
C PRO A 77 0.30 -1.59 -15.27
N ARG A 78 1.39 -0.98 -15.78
CA ARG A 78 2.50 -1.72 -16.42
C ARG A 78 3.51 -2.31 -15.43
N LEU A 79 3.52 -1.82 -14.19
CA LEU A 79 4.40 -2.33 -13.15
C LEU A 79 3.65 -3.46 -12.42
N PRO A 80 4.11 -4.73 -12.49
CA PRO A 80 3.40 -5.87 -11.89
C PRO A 80 3.61 -5.88 -10.37
N PHE A 81 3.04 -4.90 -9.68
CA PHE A 81 3.25 -4.67 -8.25
C PHE A 81 2.01 -4.07 -7.62
N VAL A 82 1.42 -4.81 -6.68
CA VAL A 82 0.38 -4.34 -5.77
C VAL A 82 0.89 -4.48 -4.35
N GLY A 83 0.87 -3.39 -3.57
CA GLY A 83 1.12 -3.43 -2.12
C GLY A 83 -0.20 -3.46 -1.35
N ILE A 84 -0.48 -4.55 -0.63
CA ILE A 84 -1.71 -4.76 0.16
C ILE A 84 -1.38 -4.56 1.64
N VAL A 85 -2.15 -3.74 2.35
CA VAL A 85 -2.03 -3.58 3.80
C VAL A 85 -2.50 -4.87 4.48
N THR A 86 -1.73 -5.35 5.46
CA THR A 86 -1.92 -6.70 6.00
C THR A 86 -3.25 -6.93 6.72
N GLU A 87 -3.89 -5.87 7.20
CA GLU A 87 -5.23 -5.91 7.80
C GLU A 87 -6.24 -6.70 6.96
N LEU A 88 -6.16 -6.60 5.62
CA LEU A 88 -7.06 -7.32 4.72
C LEU A 88 -7.02 -8.84 4.94
N PHE A 89 -5.86 -9.38 5.31
CA PHE A 89 -5.69 -10.82 5.55
C PHE A 89 -6.12 -11.23 6.96
N GLN A 90 -6.11 -10.30 7.91
CA GLN A 90 -6.46 -10.57 9.31
C GLN A 90 -7.97 -10.59 9.56
N ARG A 91 -8.75 -9.92 8.70
CA ARG A 91 -10.22 -9.92 8.76
C ARG A 91 -10.89 -11.11 8.07
N ALA A 92 -10.12 -11.97 7.41
CA ALA A 92 -10.67 -13.13 6.72
C ALA A 92 -11.20 -14.18 7.72
N PRO A 93 -12.34 -14.86 7.43
CA PRO A 93 -12.75 -16.02 8.21
C PRO A 93 -11.64 -17.08 8.25
N GLY A 94 -11.25 -17.52 9.45
CA GLY A 94 -10.13 -18.45 9.62
C GLY A 94 -8.76 -17.83 9.34
N ALA A 95 -8.62 -16.51 9.42
CA ALA A 95 -7.33 -15.82 9.29
C ALA A 95 -6.30 -16.45 10.23
N ARG A 96 -5.15 -16.82 9.64
CA ARG A 96 -3.97 -17.25 10.39
C ARG A 96 -3.09 -16.05 10.73
N PRO A 97 -2.26 -16.14 11.77
CA PRO A 97 -1.26 -15.12 12.06
C PRO A 97 -0.43 -14.76 10.82
N LEU A 98 -0.23 -13.46 10.58
CA LEU A 98 0.46 -12.97 9.38
C LEU A 98 1.85 -13.59 9.20
N ASP A 99 2.56 -13.80 10.31
CA ASP A 99 3.91 -14.38 10.29
C ASP A 99 3.91 -15.84 9.82
N GLU A 100 2.85 -16.61 10.09
CA GLU A 100 2.72 -17.98 9.59
C GLU A 100 2.46 -18.01 8.07
N VAL A 101 1.70 -17.03 7.56
CA VAL A 101 1.33 -16.98 6.14
C VAL A 101 2.43 -16.34 5.28
N PHE A 102 3.05 -15.27 5.80
CA PHE A 102 3.89 -14.36 5.03
C PHE A 102 5.35 -14.31 5.50
N GLY A 103 5.62 -14.85 6.70
CA GLY A 103 6.85 -14.63 7.43
C GLY A 103 6.95 -13.20 7.99
N ALA A 104 7.96 -12.98 8.83
CA ALA A 104 8.30 -11.64 9.32
C ALA A 104 8.58 -10.66 8.16
N PRO A 105 8.33 -9.35 8.34
CA PRO A 105 8.72 -8.34 7.38
C PRO A 105 10.21 -8.45 7.01
N ARG A 106 10.49 -8.50 5.71
CA ARG A 106 11.86 -8.67 5.18
C ARG A 106 12.71 -7.40 5.23
N GLY A 107 12.08 -6.29 5.57
CA GLY A 107 12.74 -5.03 5.81
C GLY A 107 11.74 -3.91 6.03
N ARG A 108 12.31 -2.77 6.43
CA ARG A 108 11.60 -1.53 6.70
C ARG A 108 12.08 -0.48 5.70
N VAL A 109 11.18 0.37 5.23
CA VAL A 109 11.48 1.36 4.19
C VAL A 109 10.92 2.72 4.56
N PHE A 110 11.55 3.77 4.03
CA PHE A 110 11.14 5.17 4.22
C PHE A 110 11.15 5.65 5.68
N GLY A 111 12.00 5.05 6.52
CA GLY A 111 12.12 5.39 7.94
C GLY A 111 12.39 6.87 8.24
N LYS A 112 12.96 7.63 7.29
CA LYS A 112 13.13 9.09 7.43
C LYS A 112 11.81 9.86 7.66
N PHE A 113 10.67 9.22 7.39
CA PHE A 113 9.32 9.77 7.60
C PHE A 113 8.58 9.05 8.74
N ALA A 114 9.22 8.14 9.46
CA ALA A 114 8.64 7.50 10.63
C ALA A 114 8.28 8.56 11.69
N VAL A 115 7.19 8.34 12.41
CA VAL A 115 6.80 9.14 13.57
C VAL A 115 7.81 8.88 14.70
N GLY A 116 8.31 9.96 15.29
CA GLY A 116 9.35 9.88 16.32
C GLY A 116 10.68 9.38 15.76
N GLU A 117 11.37 8.54 16.54
CA GLU A 117 12.65 7.98 16.11
C GLU A 117 12.45 6.85 15.09
N PRO A 118 13.22 6.84 13.99
CA PRO A 118 13.08 5.84 12.95
C PRO A 118 13.52 4.45 13.45
N PRO A 119 12.72 3.39 13.23
CA PRO A 119 13.13 2.03 13.58
C PRO A 119 14.48 1.66 12.94
N PRO A 120 15.35 0.88 13.61
CA PRO A 120 16.66 0.52 13.06
C PRO A 120 16.57 -0.12 11.66
N GLY A 121 17.43 0.33 10.76
CA GLY A 121 17.50 -0.17 9.38
C GLY A 121 16.31 0.24 8.49
N SER A 122 15.46 1.18 8.90
CA SER A 122 14.30 1.63 8.12
C SER A 122 14.58 2.79 7.17
N VAL A 123 15.60 3.61 7.46
CA VAL A 123 15.90 4.85 6.69
C VAL A 123 16.34 4.54 5.26
N ARG A 124 17.17 3.50 5.08
CA ARG A 124 17.62 3.04 3.76
C ARG A 124 17.29 1.55 3.60
N PRO A 125 16.59 1.14 2.54
CA PRO A 125 16.35 -0.27 2.27
C PRO A 125 17.67 -1.01 2.09
N SER A 126 17.76 -2.24 2.61
CA SER A 126 18.94 -3.07 2.41
C SER A 126 19.09 -3.47 0.94
N VAL A 127 20.34 -3.59 0.46
CA VAL A 127 20.64 -4.03 -0.92
C VAL A 127 19.99 -5.39 -1.21
N ARG A 128 19.94 -6.28 -0.23
CA ARG A 128 19.25 -7.59 -0.33
C ARG A 128 17.76 -7.44 -0.58
N LEU A 129 17.08 -6.51 0.10
CA LEU A 129 15.66 -6.24 -0.12
C LEU A 129 15.40 -5.67 -1.52
N ILE A 130 16.25 -4.73 -1.97
CA ILE A 130 16.16 -4.13 -3.31
C ILE A 130 16.34 -5.22 -4.38
N ALA A 131 17.43 -5.97 -4.33
CA ALA A 131 17.72 -7.03 -5.31
C ALA A 131 16.60 -8.06 -5.40
N ARG A 132 16.03 -8.47 -4.26
CA ARG A 132 14.87 -9.39 -4.22
C ARG A 132 13.62 -8.78 -4.84
N THR A 133 13.34 -7.51 -4.57
CA THR A 133 12.18 -6.81 -5.13
C THR A 133 12.31 -6.69 -6.64
N VAL A 134 13.49 -6.30 -7.15
CA VAL A 134 13.80 -6.25 -8.58
C VAL A 134 13.65 -7.62 -9.23
N GLY A 135 14.24 -8.67 -8.64
CA GLY A 135 14.12 -10.03 -9.17
C GLY A 135 12.66 -10.52 -9.26
N LYS A 136 11.81 -10.12 -8.31
CA LYS A 136 10.36 -10.43 -8.38
C LYS A 136 9.66 -9.66 -9.49
N LEU A 137 9.90 -8.36 -9.60
CA LEU A 137 9.32 -7.53 -10.66
C LEU A 137 9.70 -8.07 -12.05
N LEU A 138 10.97 -8.41 -12.25
CA LEU A 138 11.45 -9.01 -13.49
C LEU A 138 10.77 -10.35 -13.76
N GLY A 139 10.77 -11.26 -12.78
CA GLY A 139 10.11 -12.56 -12.93
C GLY A 139 8.60 -12.45 -13.20
N TRP A 140 7.90 -11.53 -12.54
CA TRP A 140 6.49 -11.27 -12.78
C TRP A 140 6.24 -10.68 -14.16
N LYS A 141 7.10 -9.78 -14.62
CA LYS A 141 7.01 -9.20 -15.97
C LYS A 141 7.21 -10.27 -17.04
N LEU A 142 8.22 -11.13 -16.90
CA LEU A 142 8.49 -12.23 -17.83
C LEU A 142 7.34 -13.24 -17.91
N ARG A 143 6.63 -13.48 -16.79
CA ARG A 143 5.45 -14.35 -16.75
C ARG A 143 4.15 -13.66 -17.15
N GLY A 144 4.18 -12.39 -17.55
CA GLY A 144 2.97 -11.63 -17.88
C GLY A 144 2.06 -11.35 -16.67
N ALA A 145 2.55 -11.52 -15.44
CA ALA A 145 1.75 -11.46 -14.21
C ALA A 145 1.28 -10.03 -13.81
N ALA A 146 1.50 -9.05 -14.69
CA ALA A 146 0.77 -7.77 -14.62
C ALA A 146 -0.72 -7.96 -14.97
N TRP A 147 -1.08 -9.04 -15.68
CA TRP A 147 -2.42 -9.31 -16.17
C TRP A 147 -2.88 -10.74 -15.79
N PRO A 148 -4.18 -10.95 -15.48
CA PRO A 148 -5.24 -9.94 -15.38
C PRO A 148 -4.96 -8.93 -14.26
N HIS A 149 -5.33 -7.66 -14.47
CA HIS A 149 -5.14 -6.62 -13.46
C HIS A 149 -6.47 -6.36 -12.75
N PRO A 150 -6.51 -6.39 -11.39
CA PRO A 150 -7.75 -6.17 -10.65
C PRO A 150 -8.27 -4.74 -10.85
N PHE A 151 -7.38 -3.75 -10.88
CA PHE A 151 -7.75 -2.32 -10.87
C PHE A 151 -7.72 -1.55 -12.19
N PHE A 152 -7.15 -2.09 -13.29
CA PHE A 152 -7.04 -1.37 -14.57
C PHE A 152 -7.59 -2.20 -15.72
N VAL A 153 -8.13 -1.54 -16.74
CA VAL A 153 -8.54 -2.12 -18.03
C VAL A 153 -7.28 -2.35 -18.88
N ARG A 154 -7.17 -3.50 -19.55
CA ARG A 154 -5.94 -3.89 -20.25
C ARG A 154 -5.68 -3.07 -21.50
N GLU A 155 -6.75 -2.81 -22.23
CA GLU A 155 -6.75 -2.18 -23.54
C GLU A 155 -6.42 -0.69 -23.43
N SER A 156 -7.10 0.02 -22.52
CA SER A 156 -6.90 1.46 -22.32
C SER A 156 -5.80 1.79 -21.29
N GLY A 157 -5.50 0.88 -20.37
CA GLY A 157 -4.66 1.17 -19.20
C GLY A 157 -5.35 2.07 -18.17
N GLU A 158 -6.64 2.34 -18.35
CA GLU A 158 -7.40 3.21 -17.46
C GLU A 158 -7.85 2.48 -16.20
N PRO A 159 -7.97 3.20 -15.07
CA PRO A 159 -8.61 2.74 -13.84
C PRO A 159 -10.02 2.18 -14.10
N LYS A 160 -10.36 1.03 -13.51
CA LYS A 160 -11.73 0.46 -13.56
C LYS A 160 -12.71 1.17 -12.63
N TYR A 161 -12.19 1.89 -11.64
CA TYR A 161 -12.98 2.39 -10.51
C TYR A 161 -12.80 3.90 -10.32
N PRO A 162 -13.75 4.59 -9.65
CA PRO A 162 -13.66 6.03 -9.39
C PRO A 162 -12.39 6.42 -8.64
N ILE A 163 -11.83 7.57 -9.00
CA ILE A 163 -10.63 8.13 -8.38
C ILE A 163 -10.92 9.52 -7.83
N THR A 164 -10.58 9.71 -6.56
CA THR A 164 -10.52 11.01 -5.93
C THR A 164 -9.06 11.46 -5.84
N VAL A 165 -8.81 12.71 -6.21
CA VAL A 165 -7.51 13.36 -5.98
C VAL A 165 -7.70 14.41 -4.89
N LEU A 166 -6.86 14.39 -3.86
CA LEU A 166 -6.94 15.40 -2.81
C LEU A 166 -6.59 16.79 -3.34
N SER A 167 -7.36 17.77 -2.91
CA SER A 167 -7.00 19.17 -3.03
C SER A 167 -5.71 19.47 -2.24
N THR A 168 -5.09 20.61 -2.53
CA THR A 168 -3.94 21.06 -1.75
C THR A 168 -4.32 21.29 -0.28
N ALA A 169 -5.48 21.90 -0.01
CA ALA A 169 -5.93 22.16 1.36
C ALA A 169 -6.13 20.86 2.17
N GLU A 170 -6.80 19.86 1.60
CA GLU A 170 -6.97 18.55 2.26
C GLU A 170 -5.64 17.87 2.55
N ARG A 171 -4.65 17.98 1.64
CA ARG A 171 -3.30 17.46 1.89
C ARG A 171 -2.57 18.19 3.00
N GLU A 172 -2.62 19.52 3.01
CA GLU A 172 -1.96 20.32 4.04
C GLU A 172 -2.55 20.00 5.43
N ALA A 173 -3.85 19.77 5.51
CA ALA A 173 -4.53 19.36 6.74
C ALA A 173 -4.04 18.01 7.31
N LEU A 174 -3.46 17.14 6.47
CA LEU A 174 -2.92 15.84 6.91
C LEU A 174 -1.47 15.93 7.40
N ARG A 175 -0.71 16.99 7.04
CA ARG A 175 0.70 17.11 7.40
C ARG A 175 0.98 17.06 8.90
N PRO A 176 0.20 17.72 9.78
CA PRO A 176 0.42 17.63 11.22
C PRO A 176 0.25 16.22 11.78
N LEU A 177 -0.40 15.31 11.05
CA LEU A 177 -0.64 13.93 11.47
C LEU A 177 0.45 12.96 10.97
N CYS A 178 1.36 13.42 10.12
CA CYS A 178 2.31 12.57 9.41
C CYS A 178 3.76 12.99 9.66
N GLY A 179 4.69 12.06 9.44
CA GLY A 179 6.10 12.30 9.48
C GLY A 179 6.69 12.34 10.90
N PRO A 180 7.98 12.70 11.03
CA PRO A 180 8.71 12.63 12.30
C PRO A 180 8.17 13.52 13.41
N ARG A 181 7.40 14.55 13.07
CA ARG A 181 6.83 15.54 14.00
C ARG A 181 5.30 15.46 14.08
N ALA A 182 4.73 14.32 13.73
CA ALA A 182 3.28 14.14 13.84
C ALA A 182 2.81 14.49 15.27
N ALA A 183 1.73 15.26 15.36
CA ALA A 183 1.07 15.56 16.61
C ALA A 183 0.61 14.24 17.22
N ARG A 184 0.99 14.00 18.48
CA ARG A 184 0.45 12.86 19.24
C ARG A 184 -1.04 13.13 19.44
N ALA A 185 -1.88 12.23 18.95
CA ALA A 185 -3.31 12.21 19.22
C ALA A 185 -3.57 11.84 20.69
#